data_AF-A0AAV1CN37-F1
#
_entry.id   AF-A0AAV1CN37-F1
#
_cell.length_a   1.000
_cell.length_b   1.000
_cell.length_c   1.000
_cell.angle_alpha   90.00
_cell.angle_beta   90.00
_cell.angle_gamma   90.00
#
_symmetry.space_group_name_H-M   'P 1'
#
loop_
_entity.id
_entity.type
_entity.pdbx_description
1 polymer ?
#
loop_
_entity_poly.entity_id
_entity_poly.type
_entity_poly.pdbx_seq_one_letter_code
_entity_poly.pdbx_strand_id
1 'polypeptide(L)'
;MGVGSEKKWLFALFTAAFVSFLIFVSSICGLSSSYYAFSSSKPFSTSAHHGPGHPPAFGYYIFGGNGDADRIFRLLLAVYHPRNRYLLHISADGSDMERRKLWAMVNSVPAARAFGNVDVIGKPDPNTYMGSTNIAAILRAAAILLKVDAGWDWFITLSAADYPLITQDDLSHVFSSVRRDLNFIDHTSDLGWKEGQRIKPIVVDPGLYLARRTQIFHATEKRPMPEAFRVFTGNFLAE
;
A
#
# COMPACT_ATOMS: atom_id res chain seq x y z
N MET A 1 50.45 11.10 -51.02
CA MET A 1 49.75 12.10 -50.19
C MET A 1 48.28 11.68 -50.06
N GLY A 2 47.72 11.66 -48.84
CA GLY A 2 46.26 11.70 -48.66
C GLY A 2 45.48 10.49 -48.09
N VAL A 3 46.01 9.65 -47.19
CA VAL A 3 45.20 8.58 -46.52
C VAL A 3 45.25 8.67 -44.98
N GLY A 4 45.54 9.86 -44.44
CA GLY A 4 45.63 10.11 -42.99
C GLY A 4 44.54 11.04 -42.43
N SER A 5 43.80 11.74 -43.29
CA SER A 5 42.81 12.74 -42.87
C SER A 5 41.45 12.10 -42.61
N GLU A 6 40.96 11.25 -43.52
CA GLU A 6 39.60 10.69 -43.45
C GLU A 6 39.35 9.84 -42.19
N LYS A 7 40.35 9.08 -41.73
CA LYS A 7 40.25 8.28 -40.49
C LYS A 7 40.07 9.15 -39.24
N LYS A 8 40.64 10.36 -39.23
CA LYS A 8 40.52 11.29 -38.09
C LYS A 8 39.14 11.92 -38.02
N TRP A 9 38.56 12.26 -39.18
CA TRP A 9 37.20 12.78 -39.26
C TRP A 9 36.14 11.73 -38.90
N LEU A 10 36.34 10.48 -39.30
CA LEU A 10 35.48 9.37 -38.90
C LEU A 10 35.53 9.13 -37.38
N PHE A 11 36.72 9.18 -36.78
CA PHE A 11 36.86 9.03 -35.33
C PHE A 11 36.18 10.17 -34.57
N ALA A 12 36.37 11.41 -35.04
CA ALA A 12 35.74 12.60 -34.46
C ALA A 12 34.19 12.54 -34.51
N LEU A 13 33.63 12.12 -35.65
CA LEU A 13 32.19 11.92 -35.81
C LEU A 13 31.64 10.84 -34.88
N PHE A 14 32.36 9.72 -34.75
CA PHE A 14 31.96 8.64 -33.86
C PHE A 14 31.99 9.06 -32.39
N THR A 15 33.03 9.78 -31.96
CA THR A 15 33.08 10.33 -30.59
C THR A 15 31.98 11.34 -30.33
N ALA A 16 31.66 12.23 -31.28
CA ALA A 16 30.60 13.21 -31.11
C ALA A 16 29.21 12.56 -31.02
N ALA A 17 28.96 11.52 -31.84
CA ALA A 17 27.74 10.74 -31.80
C ALA A 17 27.61 9.96 -30.47
N PHE A 18 28.70 9.35 -30.00
CA PHE A 18 28.73 8.62 -28.74
C PHE A 18 28.49 9.54 -27.52
N VAL A 19 29.11 10.71 -27.49
CA VAL A 19 28.87 11.71 -26.43
C VAL A 19 27.43 12.24 -26.48
N SER A 20 26.89 12.51 -27.67
CA SER A 20 25.47 12.91 -27.81
C SER A 20 24.51 11.82 -27.33
N PHE A 21 24.82 10.56 -27.62
CA PHE A 21 24.04 9.42 -27.14
C PHE A 21 24.10 9.29 -25.61
N LEU A 22 25.27 9.46 -25.00
CA LEU A 22 25.42 9.45 -23.54
C LEU A 22 24.65 10.61 -22.88
N ILE A 23 24.67 11.81 -23.46
CA ILE A 23 23.89 12.96 -22.97
C ILE A 23 22.39 12.66 -23.09
N PHE A 24 21.93 12.12 -24.21
CA PHE A 24 20.53 11.74 -24.42
C PHE A 24 20.05 10.68 -23.40
N VAL A 25 20.84 9.63 -23.18
CA VAL A 25 20.55 8.60 -22.16
C VAL A 25 20.58 9.21 -20.76
N SER A 26 21.53 10.08 -20.45
CA SER A 26 21.59 10.78 -19.16
C SER A 26 20.43 11.74 -18.94
N SER A 27 19.85 12.32 -20.00
CA SER A 27 18.65 13.13 -19.91
C SER A 27 17.44 12.24 -19.58
N ILE A 28 17.24 11.15 -20.32
CA ILE A 28 16.14 10.20 -20.07
C ILE A 28 16.23 9.57 -18.67
N CYS A 29 17.45 9.16 -18.24
CA CYS A 29 17.68 8.59 -16.92
C CYS A 29 17.70 9.66 -15.81
N GLY A 30 18.19 10.87 -16.09
CA GLY A 30 18.25 12.01 -15.17
C GLY A 30 16.88 12.61 -14.88
N LEU A 31 15.95 12.55 -15.84
CA LEU A 31 14.54 12.80 -15.57
C LEU A 31 13.99 11.79 -14.55
N SER A 32 14.36 10.51 -14.64
CA SER A 32 13.90 9.49 -13.68
C SER A 32 14.45 9.66 -12.26
N SER A 33 15.64 10.23 -12.12
CA SER A 33 16.29 10.43 -10.81
C SER A 33 15.88 11.73 -10.12
N SER A 34 15.51 12.76 -10.88
CA SER A 34 15.01 14.04 -10.33
C SER A 34 13.62 13.93 -9.68
N TYR A 35 12.89 12.83 -9.89
CA TYR A 35 11.66 12.52 -9.13
C TYR A 35 11.92 12.06 -7.69
N TYR A 36 13.17 11.73 -7.30
CA TYR A 36 13.48 11.19 -5.97
C TYR A 36 14.25 12.15 -5.06
N ALA A 37 14.60 13.35 -5.52
CA ALA A 37 15.31 14.35 -4.71
C ALA A 37 14.37 15.50 -4.30
N PHE A 38 13.20 15.21 -3.72
CA PHE A 38 12.47 16.22 -2.97
C PHE A 38 13.01 16.23 -1.53
N SER A 39 13.99 17.11 -1.28
CA SER A 39 14.29 17.56 0.08
C SER A 39 13.08 18.34 0.59
N SER A 40 12.17 17.62 1.24
CA SER A 40 11.02 18.18 1.93
C SER A 40 11.50 18.92 3.18
N SER A 41 11.82 20.20 3.05
CA SER A 41 11.63 21.11 4.18
C SER A 41 10.13 21.15 4.47
N LYS A 42 9.65 20.35 5.44
CA LYS A 42 8.24 20.38 5.87
C LYS A 42 8.00 21.72 6.59
N PRO A 43 7.19 22.65 6.05
CA PRO A 43 6.95 23.94 6.70
C PRO A 43 6.09 23.82 7.96
N PHE A 44 5.45 22.65 8.18
CA PHE A 44 4.71 22.32 9.38
C PHE A 44 5.28 21.06 10.01
N SER A 45 6.30 21.20 10.84
CA SER A 45 6.68 20.17 11.83
C SER A 45 5.91 20.38 13.13
N THR A 46 4.58 20.52 13.06
CA THR A 46 3.76 20.18 14.23
C THR A 46 3.66 18.66 14.22
N SER A 47 4.76 17.98 14.60
CA SER A 47 4.72 16.56 14.87
C SER A 47 3.59 16.35 15.88
N ALA A 48 2.51 15.71 15.45
CA ALA A 48 1.47 15.31 16.37
C ALA A 48 2.16 14.54 17.49
N HIS A 49 2.03 15.00 18.73
CA HIS A 49 2.66 14.29 19.84
C HIS A 49 1.96 12.94 20.01
N HIS A 50 2.73 11.87 19.90
CA HIS A 50 2.28 10.48 20.06
C HIS A 50 2.65 9.93 21.43
N GLY A 51 2.04 8.81 21.81
CA GLY A 51 2.35 8.14 23.08
C GLY A 51 1.44 8.53 24.26
N PRO A 52 1.79 8.09 25.48
CA PRO A 52 0.96 8.26 26.67
C PRO A 52 0.65 9.73 26.95
N GLY A 53 -0.59 10.01 27.39
CA GLY A 53 -1.06 11.38 27.68
C GLY A 53 -1.52 12.19 26.47
N HIS A 54 -1.42 11.65 25.25
CA HIS A 54 -1.94 12.27 24.03
C HIS A 54 -3.14 11.49 23.47
N PRO A 55 -4.02 12.11 22.66
CA PRO A 55 -5.07 11.39 21.95
C PRO A 55 -4.49 10.29 21.06
N PRO A 56 -5.22 9.20 20.84
CA PRO A 56 -4.73 8.09 20.03
C PRO A 56 -4.48 8.49 18.57
N ALA A 57 -3.61 7.74 17.90
CA ALA A 57 -3.35 7.86 16.47
C ALA A 57 -3.59 6.52 15.76
N PHE A 58 -4.09 6.58 14.53
CA PHE A 58 -4.44 5.39 13.75
C PHE A 58 -3.59 5.28 12.48
N GLY A 59 -3.14 4.06 12.19
CA GLY A 59 -2.54 3.69 10.92
C GLY A 59 -3.59 3.03 10.02
N TYR A 60 -4.09 3.77 9.04
CA TYR A 60 -5.08 3.27 8.09
C TYR A 60 -4.41 2.67 6.85
N TYR A 61 -4.77 1.43 6.53
CA TYR A 61 -4.56 0.84 5.22
C TYR A 61 -5.89 0.85 4.46
N ILE A 62 -5.97 1.68 3.41
CA ILE A 62 -7.17 1.79 2.57
C ILE A 62 -6.88 1.18 1.21
N PHE A 63 -7.61 0.12 0.84
CA PHE A 63 -7.34 -0.63 -0.38
C PHE A 63 -8.56 -0.78 -1.29
N GLY A 64 -8.32 -0.93 -2.58
CA GLY A 64 -9.34 -1.21 -3.58
C GLY A 64 -8.70 -1.73 -4.87
N GLY A 65 -9.55 -2.07 -5.85
CA GLY A 65 -9.12 -2.62 -7.13
C GLY A 65 -9.24 -1.63 -8.28
N ASN A 66 -9.35 -2.18 -9.48
CA ASN A 66 -9.64 -1.43 -10.69
C ASN A 66 -10.95 -0.63 -10.55
N GLY A 67 -10.93 0.66 -10.86
CA GLY A 67 -12.08 1.56 -10.76
C GLY A 67 -12.32 2.20 -9.38
N ASP A 68 -11.58 1.81 -8.34
CA ASP A 68 -11.86 2.26 -6.97
C ASP A 68 -11.14 3.55 -6.56
N ALA A 69 -10.35 4.17 -7.44
CA ALA A 69 -9.57 5.37 -7.10
C ALA A 69 -10.41 6.49 -6.46
N ASP A 70 -11.59 6.78 -7.01
CA ASP A 70 -12.49 7.82 -6.49
C ASP A 70 -13.14 7.41 -5.16
N ARG A 71 -13.42 6.11 -4.98
CA ARG A 71 -13.99 5.58 -3.73
C ARG A 71 -12.99 5.59 -2.60
N ILE A 72 -11.74 5.18 -2.87
CA ILE A 72 -10.63 5.28 -1.92
C ILE A 72 -10.41 6.75 -1.53
N PHE A 73 -10.42 7.66 -2.50
CA PHE A 73 -10.25 9.08 -2.22
C PHE A 73 -11.39 9.65 -1.37
N ARG A 74 -12.65 9.32 -1.70
CA ARG A 74 -13.83 9.68 -0.89
C ARG A 74 -13.70 9.16 0.54
N LEU A 75 -13.31 7.90 0.71
CA LEU A 75 -13.14 7.27 2.02
C LEU A 75 -12.02 7.95 2.82
N LEU A 76 -10.86 8.20 2.19
CA LEU A 76 -9.77 8.95 2.81
C LEU A 76 -10.28 10.28 3.38
N LEU A 77 -11.02 11.06 2.60
CA LEU A 77 -11.54 12.35 3.06
C LEU A 77 -12.47 12.19 4.27
N ALA A 78 -13.27 11.13 4.32
CA ALA A 78 -14.18 10.86 5.43
C ALA A 78 -13.45 10.44 6.72
N VAL A 79 -12.30 9.78 6.60
CA VAL A 79 -11.49 9.33 7.75
C VAL A 79 -10.24 10.18 8.00
N TYR A 80 -10.04 11.28 7.26
CA TYR A 80 -8.81 12.07 7.35
C TYR A 80 -8.71 12.84 8.66
N HIS A 81 -7.56 12.70 9.32
CA HIS A 81 -7.19 13.48 10.49
C HIS A 81 -5.66 13.68 10.49
N PRO A 82 -5.13 14.87 10.83
CA PRO A 82 -3.69 15.16 10.78
C PRO A 82 -2.80 14.27 11.65
N ARG A 83 -3.37 13.65 12.71
CA ARG A 83 -2.63 12.77 13.64
C ARG A 83 -2.45 11.35 13.13
N ASN A 84 -3.22 10.94 12.12
CA ASN A 84 -3.24 9.57 11.63
C ASN A 84 -2.28 9.41 10.44
N ARG A 85 -1.88 8.18 10.16
CA ARG A 85 -1.11 7.80 8.97
C ARG A 85 -1.98 7.00 8.02
N TYR A 86 -1.88 7.29 6.72
CA TYR A 86 -2.68 6.64 5.70
C TYR A 86 -1.79 6.03 4.63
N LEU A 87 -2.04 4.76 4.30
CA LEU A 87 -1.44 4.07 3.18
C LEU A 87 -2.55 3.61 2.23
N LEU A 88 -2.58 4.18 1.04
CA LEU A 88 -3.57 3.89 0.02
C LEU A 88 -3.02 2.88 -0.99
N HIS A 89 -3.86 1.94 -1.40
CA HIS A 89 -3.46 0.88 -2.32
C HIS A 89 -4.53 0.59 -3.37
N ILE A 90 -4.15 0.72 -4.63
CA ILE A 90 -4.89 0.14 -5.75
C ILE A 90 -4.15 -1.14 -6.16
N SER A 91 -4.82 -2.29 -6.02
CA SER A 91 -4.23 -3.61 -6.30
C SER A 91 -3.81 -3.77 -7.76
N ALA A 92 -3.07 -4.85 -8.04
CA ALA A 92 -2.39 -5.07 -9.33
C ALA A 92 -3.34 -5.15 -10.55
N ASP A 93 -4.63 -5.38 -10.34
CA ASP A 93 -5.69 -5.34 -11.35
C ASP A 93 -6.04 -3.92 -11.81
N GLY A 94 -5.77 -2.89 -11.00
CA GLY A 94 -5.91 -1.49 -11.39
C GLY A 94 -4.76 -0.98 -12.26
N SER A 95 -5.01 0.09 -13.01
CA SER A 95 -4.04 0.67 -13.93
C SER A 95 -3.05 1.63 -13.24
N ASP A 96 -1.85 1.81 -13.82
CA ASP A 96 -0.91 2.84 -13.36
C ASP A 96 -1.48 4.26 -13.51
N MET A 97 -2.41 4.46 -14.45
CA MET A 97 -3.10 5.73 -14.61
C MET A 97 -3.98 6.03 -13.40
N GLU A 98 -4.70 5.05 -12.88
CA GLU A 98 -5.52 5.21 -11.68
C GLU A 98 -4.70 5.45 -10.42
N ARG A 99 -3.55 4.78 -10.27
CA ARG A 99 -2.62 5.06 -9.16
C ARG A 99 -2.11 6.49 -9.21
N ARG A 100 -1.73 6.98 -10.39
CA ARG A 100 -1.33 8.37 -10.59
C ARG A 100 -2.48 9.35 -10.35
N LYS A 101 -3.69 9.02 -10.78
CA LYS A 101 -4.90 9.79 -10.51
C LYS A 101 -5.14 9.91 -9.00
N LEU A 102 -5.13 8.80 -8.27
CA LEU A 102 -5.29 8.79 -6.81
C LEU A 102 -4.22 9.64 -6.13
N TRP A 103 -2.96 9.48 -6.52
CA TRP A 103 -1.86 10.30 -6.00
C TRP A 103 -2.06 11.80 -6.28
N ALA A 104 -2.51 12.17 -7.47
CA ALA A 104 -2.81 13.57 -7.81
C ALA A 104 -3.98 14.13 -6.98
N MET A 105 -5.04 13.34 -6.78
CA MET A 105 -6.18 13.73 -5.93
C MET A 105 -5.74 13.95 -4.48
N VAL A 106 -4.94 13.05 -3.91
CA VAL A 106 -4.39 13.21 -2.55
C VAL A 106 -3.56 14.49 -2.43
N ASN A 107 -2.68 14.75 -3.39
CA ASN A 107 -1.86 15.96 -3.39
C ASN A 107 -2.68 17.24 -3.60
N SER A 108 -3.87 17.16 -4.18
CA SER A 108 -4.76 18.32 -4.29
C SER A 108 -5.33 18.77 -2.95
N VAL A 109 -5.35 17.91 -1.93
CA VAL A 109 -5.88 18.22 -0.59
C VAL A 109 -4.82 18.99 0.22
N PRO A 110 -5.07 20.27 0.58
CA PRO A 110 -4.08 21.09 1.26
C PRO A 110 -3.58 20.50 2.58
N ALA A 111 -4.50 19.92 3.37
CA ALA A 111 -4.17 19.29 4.64
C ALA A 111 -3.24 18.07 4.44
N ALA A 112 -3.61 17.13 3.58
CA ALA A 112 -2.80 15.94 3.32
C ALA A 112 -1.39 16.31 2.81
N ARG A 113 -1.29 17.35 1.97
CA ARG A 113 -0.01 17.89 1.51
C ARG A 113 0.80 18.54 2.63
N ALA A 114 0.15 19.33 3.49
CA ALA A 114 0.82 20.05 4.58
C ALA A 114 1.39 19.10 5.64
N PHE A 115 0.62 18.07 6.03
CA PHE A 115 1.04 17.09 7.04
C PHE A 115 1.92 15.97 6.44
N GLY A 116 1.76 15.67 5.16
CA GLY A 116 2.52 14.61 4.48
C GLY A 116 2.31 13.24 5.14
N ASN A 117 1.06 12.97 5.54
CA ASN A 117 0.63 11.80 6.30
C ASN A 117 -0.15 10.76 5.46
N VAL A 118 -0.18 10.94 4.14
CA VAL A 118 -0.86 10.04 3.20
C VAL A 118 0.13 9.58 2.12
N ASP A 119 0.33 8.27 1.99
CA ASP A 119 1.14 7.66 0.94
C ASP A 119 0.26 6.81 0.01
N VAL A 120 0.66 6.69 -1.26
CA VAL A 120 0.07 5.76 -2.22
C VAL A 120 1.10 4.71 -2.59
N ILE A 121 0.73 3.43 -2.49
CA ILE A 121 1.63 2.32 -2.87
C ILE A 121 1.91 2.38 -4.38
N GLY A 122 3.17 2.59 -4.73
CA GLY A 122 3.61 2.62 -6.12
C GLY A 122 3.71 1.23 -6.77
N LYS A 123 4.31 0.26 -6.08
CA LYS A 123 4.39 -1.14 -6.53
C LYS A 123 3.21 -1.92 -5.95
N PRO A 124 2.16 -2.22 -6.73
CA PRO A 124 0.94 -2.81 -6.22
C PRO A 124 1.15 -4.29 -5.86
N ASP A 125 0.38 -4.75 -4.88
CA ASP A 125 0.22 -6.16 -4.59
C ASP A 125 -1.04 -6.69 -5.29
N PRO A 126 -1.03 -7.97 -5.71
CA PRO A 126 -2.26 -8.64 -6.12
C PRO A 126 -3.23 -8.74 -4.93
N ASN A 127 -4.52 -8.63 -5.22
CA ASN A 127 -5.58 -8.82 -4.24
C ASN A 127 -6.55 -9.88 -4.77
N THR A 128 -6.18 -11.15 -4.62
CA THR A 128 -7.00 -12.27 -5.08
C THR A 128 -8.08 -12.59 -4.04
N TYR A 129 -9.35 -12.61 -4.46
CA TYR A 129 -10.45 -13.05 -3.62
C TYR A 129 -10.22 -14.50 -3.12
N MET A 130 -10.34 -14.72 -1.81
CA MET A 130 -10.04 -15.98 -1.11
C MET A 130 -8.59 -16.49 -1.26
N GLY A 131 -7.70 -15.68 -1.83
CA GLY A 131 -6.27 -15.97 -1.96
C GLY A 131 -5.46 -15.48 -0.77
N SER A 132 -4.28 -16.07 -0.56
CA SER A 132 -3.32 -15.63 0.46
C SER A 132 -2.69 -14.26 0.15
N THR A 133 -2.75 -13.81 -1.10
CA THR A 133 -2.25 -12.49 -1.54
C THR A 133 -2.92 -11.33 -0.82
N ASN A 134 -4.22 -11.42 -0.49
CA ASN A 134 -4.92 -10.37 0.26
C ASN A 134 -4.27 -10.16 1.65
N ILE A 135 -4.04 -11.25 2.40
CA ILE A 135 -3.34 -11.18 3.69
C ILE A 135 -1.88 -10.72 3.50
N ALA A 136 -1.20 -11.17 2.45
CA ALA A 136 0.17 -10.72 2.17
C ALA A 136 0.24 -9.20 1.91
N ALA A 137 -0.74 -8.62 1.20
CA ALA A 137 -0.84 -7.19 0.96
C ALA A 137 -1.07 -6.40 2.27
N ILE A 138 -1.94 -6.90 3.15
CA ILE A 138 -2.16 -6.29 4.48
C ILE A 138 -0.89 -6.33 5.34
N LEU A 139 -0.21 -7.47 5.39
CA LEU A 139 1.04 -7.59 6.15
C LEU A 139 2.13 -6.68 5.59
N ARG A 140 2.21 -6.55 4.26
CA ARG A 140 3.12 -5.59 3.61
C ARG A 140 2.74 -4.16 3.96
N ALA A 141 1.47 -3.80 3.97
CA ALA A 141 1.00 -2.48 4.35
C ALA A 141 1.35 -2.13 5.79
N ALA A 142 1.11 -3.04 6.73
CA ALA A 142 1.51 -2.86 8.13
C ALA A 142 3.03 -2.69 8.26
N ALA A 143 3.82 -3.50 7.54
CA ALA A 143 5.29 -3.38 7.53
C ALA A 143 5.78 -2.05 6.92
N ILE A 144 5.10 -1.52 5.90
CA ILE A 144 5.41 -0.20 5.34
C ILE A 144 5.09 0.90 6.36
N LEU A 145 3.90 0.88 6.97
CA LEU A 145 3.51 1.86 7.98
C LEU A 145 4.50 1.87 9.15
N LEU A 146 4.85 0.71 9.71
CA LEU A 146 5.85 0.61 10.79
C LEU A 146 7.22 1.17 10.41
N LYS A 147 7.63 1.07 9.14
CA LYS A 147 8.91 1.60 8.66
C LYS A 147 8.88 3.11 8.44
N VAL A 148 7.75 3.64 7.99
CA VAL A 148 7.60 5.06 7.65
C VAL A 148 7.27 5.89 8.90
N ASP A 149 6.41 5.36 9.76
CA ASP A 149 5.98 6.00 11.00
C ASP A 149 5.38 4.96 11.96
N ALA A 150 6.05 4.70 13.08
CA ALA A 150 5.58 3.78 14.11
C ALA A 150 4.82 4.48 15.26
N GLY A 151 4.48 5.77 15.11
CA GLY A 151 3.82 6.57 16.14
C GLY A 151 2.31 6.33 16.32
N TRP A 152 1.70 5.49 15.47
CA TRP A 152 0.28 5.12 15.60
C TRP A 152 0.07 4.01 16.64
N ASP A 153 -1.11 4.00 17.25
CA ASP A 153 -1.48 3.10 18.34
C ASP A 153 -2.28 1.88 17.83
N TRP A 154 -3.12 2.06 16.80
CA TRP A 154 -3.90 0.97 16.19
C TRP A 154 -3.79 0.95 14.67
N PHE A 155 -3.74 -0.26 14.12
CA PHE A 155 -3.78 -0.51 12.68
C PHE A 155 -5.21 -0.85 12.24
N ILE A 156 -5.74 -0.14 11.24
CA ILE A 156 -7.09 -0.33 10.73
C ILE A 156 -7.02 -0.58 9.23
N THR A 157 -7.65 -1.67 8.78
CA THR A 157 -7.79 -2.00 7.35
C THR A 157 -9.19 -1.61 6.87
N LEU A 158 -9.28 -0.89 5.75
CA LEU A 158 -10.54 -0.54 5.10
C LEU A 158 -10.45 -0.83 3.60
N SER A 159 -11.49 -1.43 3.06
CA SER A 159 -11.71 -1.54 1.62
C SER A 159 -12.37 -0.27 1.05
N ALA A 160 -12.35 -0.12 -0.27
CA ALA A 160 -13.05 0.95 -0.97
C ALA A 160 -14.59 0.90 -0.82
N ALA A 161 -15.13 -0.23 -0.33
CA ALA A 161 -16.55 -0.41 -0.05
C ALA A 161 -16.95 0.09 1.35
N ASP A 162 -15.99 0.23 2.27
CA ASP A 162 -16.26 0.67 3.64
C ASP A 162 -16.59 2.17 3.75
N TYR A 163 -17.29 2.54 4.82
CA TYR A 163 -17.52 3.93 5.18
C TYR A 163 -17.70 4.13 6.68
N PRO A 164 -17.11 5.18 7.28
CA PRO A 164 -17.23 5.42 8.72
C PRO A 164 -18.66 5.82 9.11
N LEU A 165 -19.13 5.29 10.23
CA LEU A 165 -20.42 5.68 10.86
C LEU A 165 -20.26 6.72 11.97
N ILE A 166 -19.03 7.01 12.37
CA ILE A 166 -18.67 7.99 13.40
C ILE A 166 -17.56 8.90 12.89
N THR A 167 -17.43 10.09 13.48
CA THR A 167 -16.37 11.02 13.12
C THR A 167 -15.01 10.55 13.67
N GLN A 168 -13.91 11.08 13.11
CA GLN A 168 -12.56 10.81 13.62
C GLN A 168 -12.36 11.35 15.04
N ASP A 169 -12.99 12.48 15.38
CA ASP A 169 -12.91 13.08 16.71
C ASP A 169 -13.62 12.20 17.73
N ASP A 170 -14.81 11.68 17.41
CA ASP A 170 -15.54 10.76 18.29
C ASP A 170 -14.79 9.44 18.48
N LEU A 171 -14.24 8.88 17.40
CA LEU A 171 -13.42 7.67 17.46
C LEU A 171 -12.20 7.89 18.37
N SER A 172 -11.48 9.01 18.19
CA SER A 172 -10.33 9.38 19.01
C SER A 172 -10.70 9.58 20.47
N HIS A 173 -11.83 10.25 20.74
CA HIS A 173 -12.34 10.45 22.09
C HIS A 173 -12.65 9.13 22.78
N VAL A 174 -13.37 8.21 22.13
CA VAL A 174 -13.68 6.89 22.72
C VAL A 174 -12.39 6.09 22.97
N PHE A 175 -11.51 6.01 21.98
CA PHE A 175 -10.25 5.26 22.09
C PHE A 175 -9.25 5.88 23.07
N SER A 176 -9.42 7.14 23.47
CA SER A 176 -8.59 7.74 24.53
C SER A 176 -8.78 7.06 25.89
N SER A 177 -9.94 6.44 26.13
CA SER A 177 -10.25 5.67 27.35
C SER A 177 -9.88 4.18 27.25
N VAL A 178 -9.53 3.72 26.05
CA VAL A 178 -9.23 2.32 25.76
C VAL A 178 -7.74 2.07 25.99
N ARG A 179 -7.41 0.93 26.62
CA ARG A 179 -6.00 0.53 26.78
C ARG A 179 -5.40 0.18 25.42
N ARG A 180 -4.24 0.77 25.12
CA ARG A 180 -3.54 0.63 23.82
C ARG A 180 -2.92 -0.75 23.57
N ASP A 181 -2.90 -1.62 24.58
CA ASP A 181 -2.44 -3.01 24.48
C ASP A 181 -3.53 -3.98 23.99
N LEU A 182 -4.71 -3.47 23.62
CA LEU A 182 -5.85 -4.26 23.17
C LEU A 182 -5.99 -4.30 21.64
N ASN A 183 -6.41 -5.46 21.13
CA ASN A 183 -6.79 -5.68 19.73
C ASN A 183 -8.29 -5.95 19.62
N PHE A 184 -8.91 -5.43 18.56
CA PHE A 184 -10.33 -5.59 18.27
C PHE A 184 -10.50 -6.47 17.03
N ILE A 185 -10.70 -7.77 17.24
CA ILE A 185 -10.86 -8.75 16.17
C ILE A 185 -12.05 -9.62 16.51
N ASP A 186 -13.05 -9.64 15.63
CA ASP A 186 -14.17 -10.57 15.72
C ASP A 186 -13.67 -12.01 15.47
N HIS A 187 -13.97 -12.93 16.39
CA HIS A 187 -13.51 -14.31 16.28
C HIS A 187 -14.39 -15.29 17.05
N THR A 188 -14.45 -16.52 16.54
CA THR A 188 -15.06 -17.68 17.19
C THR A 188 -14.26 -18.94 16.90
N SER A 189 -14.22 -19.87 17.86
CA SER A 189 -13.63 -21.20 17.65
C SER A 189 -14.62 -22.22 17.07
N ASP A 190 -15.89 -21.82 16.90
CA ASP A 190 -16.88 -22.66 16.21
C ASP A 190 -16.71 -22.53 14.69
N LEU A 191 -16.07 -23.54 14.10
CA LEU A 191 -15.71 -23.53 12.68
C LEU A 191 -16.87 -24.01 11.79
N GLY A 192 -17.76 -24.86 12.30
CA GLY A 192 -18.81 -25.52 11.53
C GLY A 192 -18.31 -26.05 10.18
N TRP A 193 -19.02 -25.69 9.09
CA TRP A 193 -18.69 -26.10 7.73
C TRP A 193 -17.32 -25.59 7.23
N LYS A 194 -16.77 -24.52 7.83
CA LYS A 194 -15.51 -23.91 7.39
C LYS A 194 -14.31 -24.82 7.64
N GLU A 195 -14.38 -25.74 8.60
CA GLU A 195 -13.29 -26.70 8.84
C GLU A 195 -13.00 -27.53 7.59
N GLY A 196 -14.05 -28.12 6.99
CA GLY A 196 -13.93 -28.96 5.81
C GLY A 196 -13.67 -28.20 4.51
N GLN A 197 -14.12 -26.94 4.42
CA GLN A 197 -14.08 -26.15 3.18
C GLN A 197 -12.99 -25.08 3.13
N ARG A 198 -12.46 -24.62 4.27
CA ARG A 198 -11.48 -23.53 4.34
C ARG A 198 -10.21 -23.87 5.09
N ILE A 199 -10.24 -24.84 6.02
CA ILE A 199 -9.05 -25.17 6.84
C ILE A 199 -8.27 -26.37 6.30
N LYS A 200 -8.97 -27.48 6.03
CA LYS A 200 -8.38 -28.73 5.52
C LYS A 200 -7.97 -28.66 4.03
N PRO A 201 -8.67 -27.92 3.15
CA PRO A 201 -8.23 -27.79 1.76
C PRO A 201 -6.91 -27.03 1.64
N ILE A 202 -6.08 -27.44 0.68
CA ILE A 202 -4.86 -26.72 0.32
C ILE A 202 -5.20 -25.81 -0.86
N VAL A 203 -5.09 -24.50 -0.64
CA VAL A 203 -5.33 -23.47 -1.65
C VAL A 203 -4.00 -22.96 -2.17
N VAL A 204 -3.84 -22.94 -3.48
CA VAL A 204 -2.70 -22.31 -4.16
C VAL A 204 -3.17 -21.00 -4.74
N ASP A 205 -2.48 -19.92 -4.36
CA ASP A 205 -2.69 -18.58 -4.91
C ASP A 205 -1.55 -18.23 -5.87
N PRO A 206 -1.78 -18.30 -7.20
CA PRO A 206 -0.76 -17.98 -8.17
C PRO A 206 -0.33 -16.52 -8.12
N GLY A 207 -1.14 -15.61 -7.57
CA GLY A 207 -0.77 -14.20 -7.48
C GLY A 207 0.51 -13.97 -6.67
N LEU A 208 0.89 -14.89 -5.77
CA LEU A 208 2.15 -14.80 -5.03
C LEU A 208 3.41 -14.96 -5.90
N TYR A 209 3.34 -15.71 -7.01
CA TYR A 209 4.52 -16.06 -7.82
C TYR A 209 4.32 -15.88 -9.34
N LEU A 210 3.11 -15.60 -9.80
CA LEU A 210 2.75 -15.36 -11.20
C LEU A 210 1.91 -14.07 -11.31
N ALA A 211 2.52 -13.01 -11.84
CA ALA A 211 1.94 -11.67 -11.90
C ALA A 211 0.61 -11.56 -12.68
N ARG A 212 0.27 -12.53 -13.54
CA ARG A 212 -0.91 -12.47 -14.43
C ARG A 212 -1.97 -13.54 -14.15
N ARG A 213 -1.81 -14.35 -13.10
CA ARG A 213 -2.78 -15.39 -12.76
C ARG A 213 -3.34 -15.11 -11.37
N THR A 214 -4.58 -14.64 -11.33
CA THR A 214 -5.28 -14.27 -10.08
C THR A 214 -6.34 -15.29 -9.70
N GLN A 215 -6.50 -16.39 -10.45
CA GLN A 215 -7.44 -17.43 -10.08
C GLN A 215 -6.77 -18.43 -9.13
N ILE A 216 -7.26 -18.52 -7.90
CA ILE A 216 -6.86 -19.57 -6.97
C ILE A 216 -7.30 -20.94 -7.48
N PHE A 217 -6.58 -21.98 -7.06
CA PHE A 217 -7.01 -23.35 -7.28
C PHE A 217 -6.75 -24.20 -6.03
N HIS A 218 -7.51 -25.27 -5.91
CA HIS A 218 -7.39 -26.21 -4.80
C HIS A 218 -6.57 -27.41 -5.24
N ALA A 219 -5.65 -27.86 -4.39
CA ALA A 219 -5.00 -29.15 -4.60
C ALA A 219 -6.01 -30.29 -4.40
N THR A 220 -5.76 -31.42 -5.06
CA THR A 220 -6.55 -32.65 -4.88
C THR A 220 -6.45 -33.17 -3.45
N GLU A 221 -5.25 -33.10 -2.87
CA GLU A 221 -4.98 -33.53 -1.50
C GLU A 221 -5.39 -32.48 -0.46
N LYS A 222 -5.76 -32.97 0.73
CA LYS A 222 -6.10 -32.14 1.89
C LYS A 222 -5.07 -32.33 3.00
N ARG A 223 -4.98 -31.36 3.89
CA ARG A 223 -4.16 -31.44 5.11
C ARG A 223 -5.03 -31.78 6.34
N PRO A 224 -4.45 -32.44 7.37
CA PRO A 224 -5.13 -32.60 8.65
C PRO A 224 -5.28 -31.25 9.39
N MET A 225 -6.11 -31.25 10.43
CA MET A 225 -6.25 -30.08 11.30
C MET A 225 -4.93 -29.84 12.06
N PRO A 226 -4.44 -28.59 12.18
CA PRO A 226 -3.29 -28.30 13.01
C PRO A 226 -3.55 -28.66 14.48
N GLU A 227 -2.61 -29.36 15.11
CA GLU A 227 -2.70 -29.75 16.53
C GLU A 227 -1.92 -28.78 17.46
N ALA A 228 -0.96 -28.04 16.92
CA ALA A 228 -0.10 -27.14 17.69
C ALA A 228 -0.81 -25.86 18.18
N PHE A 229 -1.96 -25.51 17.59
CA PHE A 229 -2.70 -24.30 17.93
C PHE A 229 -4.18 -24.47 17.64
N ARG A 230 -5.00 -23.69 18.35
CA ARG A 230 -6.45 -23.63 18.10
C ARG A 230 -6.74 -22.67 16.94
N VAL A 231 -7.57 -23.11 16.01
CA VAL A 231 -8.01 -22.28 14.88
C VAL A 231 -9.27 -21.52 15.27
N PHE A 232 -9.30 -20.24 14.90
CA PHE A 232 -10.46 -19.37 15.01
C PHE A 232 -10.87 -18.88 13.62
N THR A 233 -12.16 -18.56 13.46
CA THR A 233 -12.70 -17.89 12.28
C THR A 233 -13.37 -16.60 12.72
N GLY A 234 -13.41 -15.61 11.82
CA GLY A 234 -14.02 -14.31 12.08
C GLY A 234 -14.41 -13.63 10.77
N ASN A 235 -14.88 -12.41 10.89
CA ASN A 235 -15.22 -11.58 9.74
C ASN A 235 -14.01 -10.81 9.21
N PHE A 236 -13.98 -10.68 7.88
CA PHE A 236 -13.08 -9.77 7.18
C PHE A 236 -13.97 -8.69 6.57
N LEU A 237 -13.80 -7.43 6.99
CA LEU A 237 -14.65 -6.30 6.59
C LEU A 237 -14.31 -5.80 5.17
N ALA A 238 -14.31 -6.69 4.18
CA ALA A 238 -14.27 -6.29 2.78
C ALA A 238 -15.03 -7.33 1.97
N GLU A 239 -16.34 -7.12 1.84
CA GLU A 239 -17.17 -7.77 0.82
C GLU A 239 -17.26 -6.87 -0.42
#